data_AF-A0A852IUU1-F1
#
_entry.id   AF-A0A852IUU1-F1
#
_cell.length_a   1.000
_cell.length_b   1.000
_cell.length_c   1.000
_cell.angle_alpha   90.00
_cell.angle_beta   90.00
_cell.angle_gamma   90.00
#
_symmetry.space_group_name_H-M   'P 1'
#
loop_
_entity.id
_entity.type
_entity.pdbx_description
1 polymer ?
#
loop_
_entity_poly.entity_id
_entity_poly.type
_entity_poly.pdbx_seq_one_letter_code
_entity_poly.pdbx_strand_id
1 'polypeptide(L)'
;IGEQVLLKCSFRSTSPITENLMVDWTYRPLMGGQMETIFHYQSVPYPTTLGKFKDRISWLGNVAQGDASIAIQNPVLSDNGTFICSVKNPPDV
;
A
#
# COMPACT_ATOMS: atom_id res chain seq x y z
N ILE A 1 -15.52 -16.67 -7.14
CA ILE A 1 -14.32 -16.40 -6.32
C ILE A 1 -13.36 -15.66 -7.23
N GLY A 2 -13.11 -14.37 -6.95
CA GLY A 2 -12.13 -13.58 -7.69
C GLY A 2 -10.74 -13.81 -7.12
N GLU A 3 -9.75 -13.96 -7.99
CA GLU A 3 -8.36 -14.10 -7.59
C GLU A 3 -7.88 -12.79 -6.97
N GLN A 4 -7.20 -12.87 -5.81
CA GLN A 4 -6.58 -11.72 -5.16
C GLN A 4 -5.15 -12.06 -4.77
N VAL A 5 -4.26 -11.08 -4.89
CA VAL A 5 -2.87 -11.20 -4.44
C VAL A 5 -2.65 -10.27 -3.27
N LEU A 6 -2.10 -10.83 -2.19
CA LEU A 6 -1.72 -10.09 -0.99
C LEU A 6 -0.31 -9.51 -1.14
N LEU A 7 -0.19 -8.20 -1.02
CA LEU A 7 1.08 -7.48 -0.90
C LEU A 7 1.34 -7.23 0.59
N LYS A 8 2.21 -8.05 1.17
CA LYS A 8 2.56 -7.96 2.59
C LYS A 8 3.48 -6.78 2.85
N CYS A 9 3.16 -5.98 3.86
CA CYS A 9 4.06 -4.98 4.42
C CYS A 9 3.94 -5.01 5.94
N SER A 10 5.04 -5.30 6.63
CA SER A 10 5.11 -5.25 8.08
C SER A 10 6.16 -4.24 8.48
N PHE A 11 5.85 -3.43 9.49
CA PHE A 11 6.74 -2.40 10.00
C PHE A 11 6.87 -2.50 11.51
N ARG A 12 7.96 -1.94 12.03
CA ARG A 12 8.20 -1.80 13.46
C ARG A 12 8.51 -0.34 13.74
N SER A 13 7.99 0.16 14.83
CA SER A 13 8.17 1.54 15.27
C SER A 13 8.49 1.51 16.77
N THR A 14 9.41 2.38 17.17
CA THR A 14 9.79 2.57 18.58
C THR A 14 8.85 3.52 19.30
N SER A 15 8.20 4.41 18.55
CA SER A 15 7.17 5.30 19.04
C SER A 15 5.80 4.62 19.06
N PRO A 16 4.86 5.07 19.91
CA PRO A 16 3.47 4.63 19.82
C PRO A 16 2.89 4.97 18.44
N ILE A 17 2.04 4.10 17.92
CA ILE A 17 1.31 4.36 16.67
C ILE A 17 0.27 5.45 16.95
N THR A 18 0.32 6.53 16.16
CA THR A 18 -0.60 7.67 16.29
C THR A 18 -1.46 7.85 15.05
N GLU A 19 -2.45 8.75 15.12
CA GLU A 19 -3.26 9.18 13.96
C GLU A 19 -2.44 9.89 12.87
N ASN A 20 -1.22 10.34 13.19
CA ASN A 20 -0.29 10.93 12.24
C ASN A 20 0.48 9.88 11.43
N LEU A 21 0.29 8.58 11.71
CA LEU A 21 0.90 7.52 10.93
C LEU A 21 0.40 7.58 9.48
N MET A 22 1.34 7.58 8.56
CA MET A 22 1.08 7.54 7.12
C MET A 22 1.64 6.26 6.53
N VAL A 23 0.86 5.62 5.65
CA VAL A 23 1.33 4.54 4.78
C VAL A 23 1.10 4.92 3.34
N ASP A 24 2.16 4.88 2.54
CA ASP A 24 2.09 5.06 1.09
C ASP A 24 2.52 3.78 0.39
N TRP A 25 1.68 3.32 -0.55
CA TRP A 25 2.06 2.30 -1.50
C TRP A 25 2.28 2.92 -2.87
N THR A 26 3.46 2.69 -3.42
CA THR A 26 3.82 3.11 -4.77
C THR A 26 4.11 1.90 -5.66
N TYR A 27 3.84 2.06 -6.94
CA TYR A 27 4.06 1.06 -7.97
C TYR A 27 5.03 1.59 -9.01
N ARG A 28 5.98 0.73 -9.42
CA ARG A 28 6.90 1.00 -10.52
C ARG A 28 6.78 -0.12 -11.57
N PRO A 29 6.44 0.21 -12.84
CA PRO A 29 6.37 -0.77 -13.91
C PRO A 29 7.71 -1.49 -14.15
N LEU A 30 7.67 -2.78 -14.50
CA LEU A 30 8.86 -3.59 -14.78
C LEU A 30 9.72 -3.06 -15.94
N MET A 31 9.09 -2.53 -16.98
CA MET A 31 9.77 -1.98 -18.16
C MET A 31 10.38 -0.58 -17.92
N GLY A 32 10.35 -0.10 -16.67
CA GLY A 32 10.67 1.29 -16.35
C GLY A 32 9.47 2.22 -16.57
N GLY A 33 9.56 3.42 -16.00
CA GLY A 33 8.46 4.39 -15.99
C GLY A 33 8.45 5.24 -14.73
N GLN A 34 7.46 6.13 -14.64
CA GLN A 34 7.23 6.92 -13.43
C GLN A 34 6.66 6.04 -12.32
N MET A 35 6.98 6.38 -11.07
CA MET A 35 6.37 5.76 -9.91
C MET A 35 4.98 6.36 -9.70
N GLU A 36 3.99 5.51 -9.47
CA GLU A 36 2.60 5.90 -9.26
C GLU A 36 2.20 5.56 -7.82
N THR A 37 1.56 6.49 -7.11
CA THR A 37 0.93 6.19 -5.82
C THR A 37 -0.38 5.45 -6.07
N ILE A 38 -0.49 4.24 -5.54
CA ILE A 38 -1.65 3.37 -5.76
C ILE A 38 -2.55 3.26 -4.52
N PHE A 39 -2.03 3.64 -3.35
CA PHE A 39 -2.77 3.65 -2.10
C PHE A 39 -2.08 4.54 -1.07
N HIS A 40 -2.89 5.25 -0.29
CA HIS A 40 -2.47 6.08 0.82
C HIS A 40 -3.32 5.73 2.06
N TYR A 41 -2.75 5.77 3.24
CA TYR A 41 -3.49 5.65 4.51
C TYR A 41 -3.04 6.75 5.45
N GLN A 42 -4.01 7.45 6.02
CA GLN A 42 -3.83 8.38 7.13
C GLN A 42 -5.10 8.38 7.96
N SER A 43 -5.09 7.66 9.09
CA SER A 43 -6.26 7.28 9.91
C SER A 43 -7.32 6.43 9.19
N VAL A 44 -7.55 6.66 7.90
CA VAL A 44 -8.45 5.93 7.01
C VAL A 44 -7.74 5.57 5.70
N PRO A 45 -8.17 4.50 5.02
CA PRO A 45 -7.60 4.08 3.74
C PRO A 45 -8.12 4.91 2.56
N TYR A 46 -7.21 5.31 1.68
CA TYR A 46 -7.43 6.04 0.43
C TYR A 46 -6.82 5.23 -0.73
N PRO A 47 -7.54 4.23 -1.27
CA PRO A 47 -7.13 3.56 -2.50
C PRO A 47 -7.17 4.51 -3.69
N THR A 48 -6.30 4.28 -4.68
CA THR A 48 -6.32 5.11 -5.90
C THR A 48 -7.67 5.01 -6.62
N THR A 49 -8.17 6.16 -7.04
CA THR A 49 -9.38 6.30 -7.87
C THR A 49 -9.05 6.47 -9.34
N LEU A 50 -7.76 6.45 -9.70
CA LEU A 50 -7.25 6.69 -11.05
C LEU A 50 -6.18 5.66 -11.42
N GLY A 51 -5.92 5.55 -12.72
CA GLY A 51 -4.87 4.70 -13.26
C GLY A 51 -5.21 3.21 -13.18
N LYS A 52 -4.16 2.40 -13.30
CA LYS A 52 -4.27 0.95 -13.58
C LYS A 52 -4.86 0.12 -12.43
N PHE A 53 -4.73 0.59 -11.20
CA PHE A 53 -5.17 -0.13 -10.00
C PHE A 53 -6.48 0.41 -9.43
N LYS A 54 -7.14 1.33 -10.14
CA LYS A 54 -8.45 1.86 -9.79
C LYS A 54 -9.44 0.73 -9.51
N ASP A 55 -10.14 0.84 -8.38
CA ASP A 55 -11.15 -0.12 -7.90
C ASP A 55 -10.62 -1.56 -7.67
N ARG A 56 -9.30 -1.78 -7.73
CA ARG A 56 -8.67 -3.10 -7.51
C ARG A 56 -7.84 -3.17 -6.23
N ILE A 57 -7.60 -2.06 -5.54
CA ILE A 57 -6.86 -2.07 -4.27
C ILE A 57 -7.81 -2.22 -3.09
N SER A 58 -7.46 -3.11 -2.16
CA SER A 58 -8.15 -3.29 -0.89
C SER A 58 -7.17 -3.22 0.28
N TRP A 59 -7.54 -2.49 1.32
CA TRP A 59 -6.78 -2.43 2.56
C TRP A 59 -6.99 -3.71 3.37
N LEU A 60 -5.90 -4.39 3.73
CA LEU A 60 -5.92 -5.58 4.58
C LEU A 60 -5.07 -5.42 5.85
N GLY A 61 -4.35 -4.30 5.98
CA GLY A 61 -3.45 -4.05 7.08
C GLY A 61 -4.15 -3.72 8.41
N ASN A 62 -3.37 -3.82 9.47
CA ASN A 62 -3.71 -3.37 10.81
C ASN A 62 -2.51 -2.60 11.38
N VAL A 63 -2.53 -1.28 11.23
CA VAL A 63 -1.40 -0.42 11.63
C VAL A 63 -1.09 -0.51 13.12
N ALA A 64 -2.09 -0.79 13.96
CA ALA A 64 -1.90 -1.00 15.40
C ALA A 64 -1.09 -2.28 15.71
N GLN A 65 -1.04 -3.23 14.78
CA GLN A 65 -0.23 -4.45 14.87
C GLN A 65 1.04 -4.38 13.99
N GLY A 66 1.36 -3.21 13.43
CA GLY A 66 2.51 -3.07 12.54
C GLY A 66 2.30 -3.68 11.16
N ASP A 67 1.05 -3.84 10.72
CA ASP A 67 0.69 -4.39 9.40
C ASP A 67 0.13 -3.29 8.49
N ALA A 68 0.76 -3.10 7.35
CA ALA A 68 0.44 -2.12 6.32
C ALA A 68 0.09 -2.77 4.97
N SER A 69 -0.36 -4.02 5.00
CA SER A 69 -0.60 -4.82 3.79
C SER A 69 -1.84 -4.38 2.99
N ILE A 70 -1.75 -4.54 1.67
CA ILE A 70 -2.87 -4.33 0.74
C ILE A 70 -3.09 -5.59 -0.11
N ALA A 71 -4.25 -5.70 -0.74
CA ALA A 71 -4.50 -6.69 -1.78
C ALA A 71 -4.84 -6.04 -3.11
N ILE A 72 -4.42 -6.70 -4.19
CA ILE A 72 -4.82 -6.40 -5.56
C ILE A 72 -5.85 -7.44 -5.98
N GLN A 73 -7.05 -6.99 -6.35
CA GLN A 73 -8.12 -7.80 -6.91
C GLN A 73 -7.93 -7.99 -8.41
N ASN A 74 -8.25 -9.19 -8.92
CA ASN A 74 -8.17 -9.55 -10.34
C ASN A 74 -6.80 -9.18 -10.94
N PRO A 75 -5.70 -9.75 -10.41
CA PRO A 75 -4.36 -9.48 -10.90
C PRO A 75 -4.22 -9.97 -12.36
N VAL A 76 -3.50 -9.20 -13.17
CA VAL A 76 -3.19 -9.55 -14.56
C VAL A 76 -1.69 -9.48 -14.81
N LEU A 77 -1.17 -10.18 -15.82
CA LEU A 77 0.27 -10.23 -16.12
C LEU A 77 0.89 -8.86 -16.35
N SER A 78 0.12 -7.88 -16.84
CA SER A 78 0.62 -6.53 -17.03
C SER A 78 0.90 -5.81 -15.70
N ASP A 79 0.36 -6.29 -14.57
CA ASP A 79 0.56 -5.73 -13.22
C ASP A 79 1.97 -6.00 -12.67
N ASN A 80 2.77 -6.77 -13.40
CA ASN A 80 4.15 -7.04 -13.05
C ASN A 80 4.96 -5.74 -12.93
N GLY A 81 5.50 -5.53 -11.74
CA GLY A 81 6.33 -4.40 -11.38
C GLY A 81 6.76 -4.49 -9.92
N THR A 82 7.38 -3.42 -9.44
CA THR A 82 7.82 -3.31 -8.04
C THR A 82 6.79 -2.50 -7.27
N PHE A 83 6.27 -3.09 -6.19
CA PHE A 83 5.40 -2.41 -5.23
C PHE A 83 6.23 -2.04 -3.99
N ILE A 84 6.13 -0.79 -3.55
CA ILE A 84 6.94 -0.24 -2.46
C ILE A 84 6.01 0.30 -1.40
N CYS A 85 6.12 -0.23 -0.18
CA CYS A 85 5.43 0.24 1.02
C CYS A 85 6.33 1.19 1.80
N SER A 86 5.88 2.42 2.02
CA SER A 86 6.56 3.43 2.83
C SER A 86 5.69 3.76 4.04
N VAL A 87 6.23 3.57 5.24
CA VAL A 87 5.52 3.88 6.49
C VAL A 87 6.25 5.02 7.20
N LYS A 88 5.50 6.03 7.65
CA LYS A 88 6.01 7.16 8.43
C LYS A 88 5.19 7.29 9.71
N ASN A 89 5.81 7.07 10.87
CA ASN A 89 5.17 7.28 12.17
C ASN A 89 5.93 8.37 12.95
N PRO A 90 5.65 9.67 12.75
CA PRO A 90 6.29 10.71 13.55
C PRO A 90 5.95 10.51 15.05
N PRO A 91 6.90 10.70 15.98
CA PRO A 91 8.22 11.33 15.86
C PRO A 91 9.38 10.36 15.54
N ASP A 92 9.16 9.15 15.02
CA ASP A 92 10.26 8.26 14.59
C ASP A 92 11.09 8.83 13.41
N VAL A 93 10.72 10.02 12.89
CA VAL A 93 11.41 10.77 11.83
C VAL A 93 11.62 12.22 12.24
#